data_AF-A0A2X2CLE0-F1
#
_entry.id   AF-A0A2X2CLE0-F1
#
_cell.length_a   1.000
_cell.length_b   1.000
_cell.length_c   1.000
_cell.angle_alpha   90.00
_cell.angle_beta   90.00
_cell.angle_gamma   90.00
#
_symmetry.space_group_name_H-M   'P 1'
#
loop_
_entity.id
_entity.type
_entity.pdbx_description
1 polymer ?
#
loop_
_entity_poly.entity_id
_entity_poly.type
_entity_poly.pdbx_seq_one_letter_code
_entity_poly.pdbx_strand_id
1 'polypeptide(L)'
;MSPFANLATELKSAGIRMGQIRINETPQDCCFCILNYGDEIECFYFERGGKFDLVSFASQPEAIEHFKNWVLSNKTLYANWGGTVGQP
;
A
#
# COMPACT_ATOMS: atom_id res chain seq x y z
N MET A 1 -1.02 20.09 4.57
CA MET A 1 -0.34 18.81 4.28
C MET A 1 -1.10 18.15 3.13
N SER A 2 -0.39 17.49 2.21
CA SER A 2 -1.06 16.75 1.14
C SER A 2 -1.78 15.51 1.72
N PRO A 3 -2.93 15.08 1.16
CA PRO A 3 -3.68 13.92 1.66
C PRO A 3 -2.83 12.64 1.69
N PHE A 4 -1.91 12.48 0.75
CA PHE A 4 -0.93 11.40 0.72
C PHE A 4 0.11 11.46 1.84
N ALA A 5 0.53 12.66 2.28
CA ALA A 5 1.43 12.80 3.43
C ALA A 5 0.73 12.42 4.75
N ASN A 6 -0.56 12.71 4.87
CA ASN A 6 -1.37 12.25 5.99
C ASN A 6 -1.48 10.72 5.99
N LEU A 7 -1.78 10.11 4.83
CA LEU A 7 -1.84 8.65 4.67
C LEU A 7 -0.53 7.97 5.12
N ALA A 8 0.63 8.46 4.68
CA ALA A 8 1.93 7.92 5.08
C ALA A 8 2.12 7.96 6.61
N THR A 9 1.73 9.07 7.23
CA THR A 9 1.83 9.28 8.68
C THR A 9 0.89 8.35 9.45
N GLU A 10 -0.33 8.16 8.98
CA GLU A 10 -1.31 7.25 9.58
C GLU A 10 -0.85 5.79 9.49
N LEU A 11 -0.38 5.34 8.33
CA LEU A 11 0.11 3.98 8.14
C LEU A 11 1.36 3.70 8.99
N LYS A 12 2.28 4.68 9.07
CA LYS A 12 3.45 4.58 9.96
C LYS A 12 3.04 4.49 11.43
N SER A 13 2.08 5.30 11.87
CA SER A 13 1.55 5.27 13.24
C SER A 13 0.83 3.94 13.55
N ALA A 14 0.25 3.30 12.53
CA ALA A 14 -0.35 1.98 12.63
C ALA A 14 0.67 0.81 12.62
N GLY A 15 1.97 1.11 12.53
CA GLY A 15 3.07 0.12 12.56
C GLY A 15 3.47 -0.43 11.20
N ILE A 16 2.96 0.12 10.10
CA ILE A 16 3.34 -0.30 8.74
C ILE A 16 4.73 0.26 8.41
N ARG A 17 5.64 -0.61 7.92
CA ARG A 17 6.98 -0.18 7.53
C ARG A 17 6.92 0.52 6.17
N MET A 18 7.64 1.63 6.01
CA MET A 18 7.73 2.35 4.73
C MET A 18 8.40 1.54 3.60
N GLY A 19 9.03 0.41 3.90
CA GLY A 19 9.47 -0.55 2.88
C GLY A 19 8.33 -1.35 2.25
N GLN A 20 7.15 -1.38 2.87
CA GLN A 20 6.00 -2.20 2.44
C GLN A 20 4.99 -1.40 1.63
N ILE A 21 5.15 -0.07 1.53
CA ILE A 21 4.25 0.81 0.80
C ILE A 21 5.04 1.82 -0.05
N ARG A 22 4.46 2.23 -1.18
CA ARG A 22 4.93 3.31 -2.06
C ARG A 22 3.75 4.22 -2.36
N ILE A 23 3.94 5.52 -2.21
CA ILE A 23 2.87 6.53 -2.38
C ILE A 23 3.37 7.56 -3.38
N ASN A 24 2.86 7.53 -4.62
CA ASN A 24 3.32 8.34 -5.74
C ASN A 24 4.83 8.21 -6.01
N GLU A 25 5.37 7.02 -5.78
CA GLU A 25 6.78 6.69 -5.95
C GLU A 25 6.91 5.42 -6.82
N THR A 26 8.09 5.23 -7.43
CA THR A 26 8.38 4.02 -8.21
C THR A 26 8.12 2.75 -7.37
N PRO A 27 7.32 1.79 -7.89
CA PRO A 27 7.09 0.52 -7.23
C PRO A 27 8.40 -0.20 -6.91
N GLN A 28 8.47 -0.83 -5.74
CA GLN A 28 9.55 -1.75 -5.37
C GLN A 28 8.99 -3.15 -5.18
N ASP A 29 9.86 -4.14 -5.26
CA ASP A 29 9.43 -5.53 -5.09
C ASP A 29 8.76 -5.76 -3.74
N CYS A 30 7.67 -6.51 -3.75
CA CYS A 30 6.89 -6.91 -2.58
C CYS A 30 6.31 -5.74 -1.77
N CYS A 31 5.68 -4.75 -2.43
CA CYS A 31 5.07 -3.60 -1.76
C CYS A 31 3.70 -3.18 -2.32
N PHE A 32 2.89 -2.52 -1.50
CA PHE A 32 1.67 -1.87 -1.96
C PHE A 32 1.96 -0.51 -2.54
N CYS A 33 1.33 -0.20 -3.66
CA CYS A 33 1.51 1.06 -4.36
C CYS A 33 0.18 1.78 -4.48
N ILE A 34 0.21 3.09 -4.25
CA ILE A 34 -0.85 4.01 -4.66
C ILE A 34 -0.20 5.09 -5.54
N LEU A 35 -0.62 5.18 -6.80
CA LEU A 35 -0.09 6.12 -7.79
C LEU A 35 -1.20 7.01 -8.32
N ASN A 36 -1.01 8.33 -8.22
CA ASN A 36 -1.90 9.34 -8.76
C ASN A 36 -1.35 9.88 -10.08
N TYR A 37 -2.08 9.62 -11.18
CA TYR A 37 -1.77 10.08 -12.53
C TYR A 37 -2.46 11.40 -12.89
N GLY A 38 -3.31 11.95 -12.00
CA GLY A 38 -4.04 13.19 -12.18
C GLY A 38 -5.53 12.96 -12.38
N ASP A 39 -5.92 12.23 -13.43
CA ASP A 39 -7.31 11.84 -13.70
C ASP A 39 -7.68 10.47 -13.12
N GLU A 40 -6.68 9.64 -12.86
CA GLU A 40 -6.82 8.29 -12.33
C GLU A 40 -5.82 8.04 -11.21
N ILE A 41 -6.23 7.26 -10.21
CA ILE A 41 -5.41 6.81 -9.11
C ILE A 41 -5.48 5.29 -9.05
N GLU A 42 -4.32 4.64 -9.19
CA GLU A 42 -4.21 3.19 -9.13
C GLU A 42 -3.71 2.74 -7.75
N CYS A 43 -4.37 1.73 -7.19
CA CYS A 43 -3.93 0.99 -6.02
C CYS A 43 -3.62 -0.45 -6.45
N PHE A 44 -2.41 -0.95 -6.16
CA PHE A 44 -2.01 -2.31 -6.53
C PHE A 44 -0.89 -2.85 -5.63
N TYR A 45 -0.69 -4.16 -5.64
CA TYR A 45 0.46 -4.81 -5.02
C TYR A 45 1.48 -5.12 -6.11
N PHE A 46 2.75 -4.79 -5.87
CA PHE A 46 3.82 -5.02 -6.82
C PHE A 46 4.71 -6.16 -6.34
N GLU A 47 4.84 -7.19 -7.17
CA GLU A 47 5.70 -8.34 -6.90
C GLU A 47 6.28 -8.87 -8.22
N ARG A 48 7.60 -9.11 -8.26
CA ARG A 48 8.33 -9.74 -9.37
C ARG A 48 8.07 -9.09 -10.73
N GLY A 49 7.91 -7.77 -10.75
CA GLY A 49 7.63 -7.00 -11.97
C GLY A 49 6.15 -6.95 -12.38
N GLY A 50 5.25 -7.63 -11.65
CA GLY A 50 3.82 -7.66 -11.90
C GLY A 50 3.03 -6.74 -10.97
N LYS A 51 1.92 -6.19 -11.47
CA LYS A 51 0.88 -5.54 -10.67
C LYS A 51 -0.22 -6.55 -10.36
N PHE A 52 -0.56 -6.73 -9.10
CA PHE A 52 -1.60 -7.60 -8.59
C PHE A 52 -2.68 -6.79 -7.88
N ASP A 53 -3.91 -7.30 -7.88
CA ASP A 53 -5.06 -6.67 -7.22
C ASP A 53 -5.20 -5.18 -7.59
N LEU A 54 -4.98 -4.87 -8.87
CA LEU A 54 -5.03 -3.51 -9.39
C LEU A 54 -6.48 -3.00 -9.38
N VAL A 55 -6.69 -1.89 -8.68
CA VAL A 55 -7.96 -1.16 -8.64
C VAL A 55 -7.70 0.31 -8.96
N SER A 56 -8.46 0.86 -9.90
CA SER A 56 -8.38 2.26 -10.29
C SER A 56 -9.54 3.08 -9.73
N PHE A 57 -9.26 4.35 -9.40
CA PHE A 57 -10.20 5.29 -8.83
C PHE A 57 -10.06 6.66 -9.50
N ALA A 58 -11.18 7.31 -9.81
CA ALA A 58 -11.18 8.72 -10.24
C ALA A 58 -11.08 9.70 -9.06
N SER A 59 -11.34 9.21 -7.84
CA SER A 59 -11.50 10.01 -6.64
C SER A 59 -10.37 9.75 -5.65
N GLN A 60 -9.60 10.79 -5.35
CA GLN A 60 -8.51 10.73 -4.37
C GLN A 60 -8.92 10.27 -2.97
N PRO A 61 -10.00 10.77 -2.35
CA PRO A 61 -10.40 10.28 -1.03
C PRO A 61 -10.77 8.80 -1.03
N GLU A 62 -11.45 8.32 -2.08
CA GLU A 62 -11.83 6.90 -2.21
C GLU A 62 -10.61 5.99 -2.37
N ALA A 63 -9.65 6.39 -3.22
CA ALA A 63 -8.40 5.65 -3.41
C ALA A 63 -7.60 5.54 -2.11
N ILE A 64 -7.48 6.65 -1.36
CA ILE A 64 -6.77 6.71 -0.08
C ILE A 64 -7.46 5.82 0.95
N GLU A 65 -8.78 5.87 1.06
CA GLU A 65 -9.55 5.05 2.00
C GLU A 65 -9.41 3.55 1.67
N HIS A 66 -9.58 3.20 0.40
CA HIS A 66 -9.41 1.83 -0.08
C HIS A 66 -8.00 1.31 0.23
N PHE A 67 -6.96 2.06 -0.16
CA PHE A 67 -5.57 1.68 0.07
C PHE A 67 -5.26 1.52 1.56
N LYS A 68 -5.71 2.46 2.39
CA LYS A 68 -5.54 2.40 3.84
C LYS A 68 -6.18 1.14 4.42
N ASN A 69 -7.44 0.88 4.09
CA ASN A 69 -8.14 -0.31 4.57
C ASN A 69 -7.47 -1.59 4.07
N TRP A 70 -7.02 -1.61 2.82
CA TRP A 70 -6.36 -2.77 2.24
C TRP A 70 -5.02 -3.09 2.94
N VAL A 71 -4.16 -2.09 3.13
CA VAL A 71 -2.87 -2.26 3.83
C VAL A 71 -3.08 -2.66 5.29
N LEU A 72 -4.07 -2.08 5.98
CA LEU A 72 -4.36 -2.37 7.38
C LEU A 72 -5.00 -3.75 7.59
N SER A 73 -5.88 -4.18 6.70
CA SER A 73 -6.50 -5.51 6.75
C SER A 73 -5.52 -6.63 6.43
N ASN A 74 -4.52 -6.37 5.59
CA ASN A 74 -3.47 -7.35 5.26
C ASN A 74 -2.33 -7.43 6.29
N LYS A 75 -2.44 -6.77 7.45
CA LYS A 75 -1.46 -6.87 8.56
C LYS A 75 -1.05 -8.31 8.91
N THR A 76 -1.95 -9.27 8.74
CA THR A 76 -1.72 -10.71 8.98
C THR A 76 -0.84 -11.39 7.92
N LEU A 77 -0.86 -10.95 6.67
CA LEU A 77 0.07 -11.47 5.66
C LEU A 77 1.50 -11.09 6.04
N TYR A 78 1.73 -9.86 6.51
CA TYR A 78 3.07 -9.30 6.73
C TYR A 78 3.74 -9.64 8.05
N ALA A 79 3.01 -10.17 9.04
CA ALA A 79 3.64 -10.79 10.21
C ALA A 79 4.56 -11.97 9.80
N ASN A 80 4.25 -12.64 8.69
CA ASN A 80 5.04 -13.75 8.15
C ASN A 80 6.21 -13.33 7.25
N TRP A 81 6.33 -12.05 6.88
CA TRP A 81 7.38 -11.56 5.96
C TRP A 81 8.62 -11.04 6.70
N GLY A 82 8.65 -11.15 8.04
CA GLY A 82 9.77 -10.69 8.87
C GLY A 82 9.93 -11.39 10.22
N GLY A 83 9.26 -12.52 10.45
CA GLY A 83 9.40 -13.32 11.65
C GLY A 83 9.18 -14.78 11.29
N THR A 84 10.12 -15.64 11.68
CA THR A 84 10.05 -17.10 11.65
C THR A 84 8.63 -17.63 11.52
N VAL A 85 8.35 -18.24 10.37
CA VAL A 85 7.26 -19.22 10.26
C VAL A 85 7.63 -20.33 11.25
N GLY A 86 7.10 -20.25 12.46
CA GLY A 86 6.88 -21.44 13.25
C GLY A 86 5.96 -22.31 12.43
N GLN A 87 6.54 -23.25 11.68
CA GLN A 87 5.82 -24.40 11.20
C GLN A 87 5.09 -25.05 12.39
N PRO A 88 3.88 -25.58 12.19
CA PRO A 88 3.31 -26.52 13.16
C PRO A 88 4.25 -27.71 13.39
#